data_AF-A0A248UH84-F1
#
_entry.id   AF-A0A248UH84-F1
#
_cell.length_a   1.000
_cell.length_b   1.000
_cell.length_c   1.000
_cell.angle_alpha   90.00
_cell.angle_beta   90.00
_cell.angle_gamma   90.00
#
_symmetry.space_group_name_H-M   'P 1'
#
loop_
_entity.id
_entity.type
_entity.pdbx_description
1 polymer ?
#
loop_
_entity_poly.entity_id
_entity_poly.type
_entity_poly.pdbx_seq_one_letter_code
_entity_poly.pdbx_strand_id
1 'polypeptide(L)' 'MAKLKLGPIADDKPVKVAVELPAPLHRDLVEYGRLLAEAGTQPIEPVRLIVPMLERFVETDRGFAKARRSVTPDRQEE' A
#
# COMPACT_ATOMS: atom_id res chain seq x y z
N MET A 1 23.94 21.95 -21.41
CA MET A 1 22.60 22.08 -20.81
C MET A 1 21.88 20.74 -20.97
N ALA A 2 21.99 19.84 -19.99
CA ALA A 2 21.37 18.52 -20.06
C ALA A 2 19.85 18.64 -19.83
N LYS A 3 19.06 18.37 -20.87
CA LYS A 3 17.59 18.41 -20.80
C LYS A 3 17.14 17.15 -20.05
N LEU A 4 16.80 17.31 -18.77
CA LEU A 4 16.20 16.24 -17.97
C LEU A 4 14.89 15.83 -18.65
N LYS A 5 14.88 14.67 -19.32
CA LYS A 5 13.67 14.10 -19.92
C LYS A 5 12.87 13.45 -18.80
N LEU A 6 12.04 14.23 -18.12
CA LEU A 6 11.01 13.69 -17.25
C LEU A 6 10.00 12.99 -18.16
N GLY A 7 9.87 11.66 -18.02
CA GLY A 7 8.80 10.91 -18.64
C GLY A 7 7.42 11.37 -18.14
N PRO A 8 6.32 10.91 -18.75
CA PRO A 8 4.98 11.26 -18.30
C PRO A 8 4.83 10.96 -16.80
N ILE A 9 4.44 11.98 -16.02
CA ILE A 9 4.17 11.84 -14.60
C ILE A 9 2.98 10.88 -14.46
N ALA A 10 3.14 9.83 -13.65
CA ALA A 10 2.07 8.88 -13.37
C ALA A 10 0.85 9.64 -12.84
N ASP A 11 -0.33 9.37 -13.41
CA ASP A 11 -1.59 9.92 -12.92
C ASP A 11 -1.98 9.14 -11.66
N ASP A 12 -1.36 9.49 -10.52
CA ASP A 12 -1.56 8.88 -9.20
C ASP A 12 -2.91 9.31 -8.60
N LYS A 13 -4.00 9.11 -9.35
CA LYS A 13 -5.35 9.39 -8.87
C LYS A 13 -5.73 8.34 -7.83
N PRO A 14 -6.03 8.74 -6.58
CA PRO A 14 -6.44 7.79 -5.55
C PRO A 14 -7.77 7.15 -5.94
N VAL A 15 -7.83 5.81 -5.89
CA VAL A 15 -9.05 5.04 -6.11
C VAL A 15 -9.72 4.77 -4.76
N LYS A 16 -10.98 5.18 -4.60
CA LYS A 16 -11.75 4.88 -3.39
C LYS A 16 -12.29 3.46 -3.45
N VAL A 17 -12.05 2.69 -2.39
CA VAL A 17 -12.56 1.32 -2.23
C VAL A 17 -13.36 1.25 -0.93
N ALA A 18 -14.57 0.69 -0.99
CA ALA A 18 -15.37 0.37 0.18
C ALA A 18 -15.12 -1.10 0.56
N VAL A 19 -14.82 -1.36 1.83
CA VAL A 19 -14.51 -2.70 2.34
C VAL A 19 -15.30 -2.94 3.62
N GLU A 20 -15.92 -4.12 3.73
CA GLU A 20 -16.52 -4.59 4.98
C GLU A 20 -15.51 -5.42 5.76
N LEU A 21 -15.34 -5.11 7.04
CA LEU A 21 -14.43 -5.83 7.92
C LEU A 21 -15.22 -6.67 8.93
N PRO A 22 -14.78 -7.90 9.23
CA PRO A 22 -15.29 -8.63 10.39
C PRO A 22 -15.13 -7.79 11.66
N ALA A 23 -16.15 -7.79 12.51
CA ALA A 23 -16.13 -7.02 13.76
C ALA A 23 -14.90 -7.30 14.66
N PRO A 24 -14.40 -8.56 14.80
CA PRO A 24 -13.18 -8.82 15.55
C PRO A 24 -11.97 -8.11 14.95
N LEU A 25 -11.79 -8.18 13.63
CA LEU A 25 -10.66 -7.54 12.95
C LEU A 25 -10.67 -6.02 13.13
N HIS A 26 -11.84 -5.38 13.06
CA HIS A 26 -11.94 -3.95 13.32
C HIS A 26 -11.48 -3.60 14.74
N ARG A 27 -11.90 -4.37 15.75
CA ARG A 27 -11.49 -4.15 17.15
C ARG A 27 -9.98 -4.31 17.33
N ASP A 28 -9.40 -5.33 16.71
CA ASP A 28 -7.96 -5.57 16.76
C ASP A 28 -7.18 -4.42 16.11
N LEU A 29 -7.65 -3.88 14.98
CA LEU A 29 -7.03 -2.73 14.32
C LEU A 29 -7.12 -1.44 15.15
N VAL A 30 -8.24 -1.22 15.85
CA VAL A 30 -8.39 -0.09 16.77
C VAL A 30 -7.37 -0.20 17.91
N GLU A 31 -7.27 -1.37 18.54
CA GLU A 31 -6.30 -1.59 19.63
C GLU A 31 -4.86 -1.50 19.13
N TYR A 32 -4.57 -2.05 17.95
CA TYR A 32 -3.26 -1.93 17.32
C TYR A 32 -2.88 -0.46 17.08
N GLY A 33 -3.79 0.34 16.55
CA GLY A 33 -3.58 1.77 16.34
C GLY A 33 -3.39 2.56 17.64
N ARG A 34 -4.04 2.13 18.74
CA ARG A 34 -3.84 2.68 20.07
C ARG A 34 -2.45 2.36 20.63
N LEU A 35 -2.00 1.12 20.48
CA LEU A 35 -0.70 0.66 20.97
C LEU A 35 0.48 1.23 20.17
N LEU A 36 0.26 1.49 18.87
CA LEU A 36 1.28 2.09 18.00
C LEU A 36 1.44 3.60 18.20
N ALA A 37 0.42 4.27 18.75
CA ALA A 37 0.47 5.70 19.01
C ALA A 37 1.51 6.03 20.11
N GLU A 38 2.28 7.10 19.91
CA GLU A 38 3.21 7.61 20.92
C GLU A 38 2.46 8.14 22.14
N ALA A 39 3.11 8.15 23.30
CA ALA A 39 2.52 8.63 24.54
C ALA A 39 2.02 10.09 24.40
N GLY A 40 0.73 10.31 24.62
CA GLY A 40 0.08 11.62 24.50
C GLY A 40 -0.41 11.97 23.08
N THR A 41 -0.27 11.06 22.12
CA THR A 41 -0.85 11.22 20.78
C THR A 41 -2.18 10.49 20.65
N GLN A 42 -3.00 10.94 19.69
CA GLN A 42 -4.27 10.28 19.42
C GLN A 42 -4.04 8.91 18.78
N PRO A 43 -4.87 7.88 19.12
CA PRO A 43 -4.81 6.58 18.47
C PRO A 43 -4.89 6.68 16.95
N ILE A 44 -4.11 5.85 16.25
CA ILE A 44 -4.14 5.80 14.79
C ILE A 44 -5.42 5.09 14.35
N GLU A 45 -6.21 5.74 13.50
CA GLU A 45 -7.45 5.15 12.98
C GLU A 45 -7.16 3.92 12.08
N PRO A 46 -8.00 2.87 12.12
CA PRO A 46 -7.83 1.66 11.30
C PRO A 46 -7.61 1.94 9.81
N VAL A 47 -8.34 2.89 9.23
CA VAL A 47 -8.22 3.23 7.79
C VAL A 47 -6.81 3.72 7.44
N ARG A 48 -6.13 4.42 8.36
CA ARG A 48 -4.76 4.92 8.16
C ARG A 48 -3.72 3.82 8.29
N LEU A 49 -4.06 2.69 8.90
CA LEU A 49 -3.21 1.50 9.02
C LEU A 49 -3.34 0.58 7.80
N ILE A 50 -4.57 0.38 7.31
CA ILE A 50 -4.87 -0.61 6.28
C ILE A 50 -4.06 -0.38 4.99
N VAL A 51 -4.01 0.85 4.49
CA VAL A 51 -3.31 1.18 3.23
C VAL A 51 -1.81 0.83 3.30
N PRO A 52 -1.01 1.38 4.25
CA PRO A 52 0.42 1.05 4.32
C PRO A 52 0.68 -0.42 4.66
N MET A 53 -0.21 -1.09 5.41
CA MET A 53 -0.10 -2.53 5.64
C MET A 53 -0.25 -3.33 4.34
N LEU A 54 -1.24 -2.99 3.50
CA LEU A 54 -1.45 -3.64 2.22
C LEU A 54 -0.32 -3.37 1.23
N GLU A 55 0.18 -2.14 1.18
CA GLU A 55 1.36 -1.79 0.36
C GLU A 55 2.55 -2.65 0.76
N ARG A 56 2.85 -2.73 2.06
CA ARG A 56 3.96 -3.54 2.56
C ARG A 56 3.77 -5.02 2.30
N PHE A 57 2.55 -5.53 2.44
CA PHE A 57 2.21 -6.91 2.13
C PHE A 57 2.50 -7.24 0.65
N VAL A 58 1.98 -6.44 -0.28
CA VAL A 58 2.17 -6.64 -1.73
C VAL A 58 3.63 -6.48 -2.15
N GLU A 59 4.34 -5.52 -1.56
CA GLU A 59 5.77 -5.29 -1.84
C GLU A 59 6.62 -6.50 -1.45
N THR A 60 6.32 -7.12 -0.30
CA THR A 60 7.14 -8.19 0.28
C THR A 60 6.71 -9.60 -0.16
N ASP A 61 5.56 -9.75 -0.81
CA ASP A 61 5.07 -11.01 -1.33
C ASP A 61 5.92 -11.49 -2.53
N ARG A 62 6.81 -12.46 -2.25
CA ARG A 62 7.67 -13.09 -3.26
C ARG A 62 6.88 -13.91 -4.29
N GLY A 63 5.76 -14.50 -3.89
CA GLY A 63 4.89 -15.28 -4.78
C GLY A 63 4.25 -14.36 -5.82
N PHE A 64 3.68 -13.25 -5.36
CA PHE A 64 3.17 -12.20 -6.21
C PHE A 64 4.26 -11.64 -7.13
N ALA A 65 5.44 -11.32 -6.59
CA ALA A 65 6.55 -10.79 -7.39
C ALA A 65 7.00 -11.76 -8.50
N LYS A 66 7.00 -13.07 -8.25
CA LYS A 66 7.31 -14.10 -9.27
C LYS A 66 6.24 -14.15 -10.35
N ALA A 67 4.96 -14.19 -9.97
CA ALA A 67 3.84 -14.23 -10.92
C ALA A 67 3.78 -12.97 -11.81
N ARG A 68 4.05 -11.79 -11.25
CA ARG A 68 4.09 -10.52 -12.00
C ARG A 68 5.16 -10.53 -13.10
N ARG A 69 6.32 -11.14 -12.84
CA ARG A 69 7.39 -11.29 -13.84
C ARG A 69 7.03 -12.25 -14.97
N SER A 70 6.30 -13.32 -14.69
CA SER A 70 5.84 -14.24 -15.74
C SER A 70 4.74 -13.66 -16.64
N VAL A 71 3.98 -12.68 -16.15
CA VAL A 71 2.87 -12.05 -16.90
C VAL A 71 3.32 -10.82 -17.69
N THR A 72 4.46 -10.22 -17.35
CA THR A 72 5.06 -9.14 -18.16
C THR A 72 6.06 -9.79 -19.12
N PRO A 73 5.71 -10.06 -20.39
CA PRO A 73 6.73 -10.44 -21.35
C PRO A 73 7.70 -9.26 -21.48
N ASP A 74 8.97 -9.60 -21.60
CA ASP A 74 10.11 -8.71 -21.67
C ASP A 74 9.79 -7.45 -22.51
N ARG A 75 9.60 -6.31 -21.85
CA ARG A 75 9.74 -4.99 -22.50
C ARG A 75 11.21 -4.60 -22.40
N GLN A 76 12.06 -5.42 -22.99
CA GLN A 76 13.45 -5.11 -23.29
C GLN A 76 13.67 -5.45 -24.76
N GLU A 77 13.13 -4.61 -25.65
CA GLU A 77 13.56 -4.45 -27.03
C GLU A 77 12.89 -3.17 -27.57
N GLU A 78 13.52 -2.02 -27.30
CA GLU A 78 13.75 -0.88 -28.23
C GLU A 78 14.53 0.26 -27.54
#